data_AF-A0A4W5KIQ4-F1
#
_entry.id   AF-A0A4W5KIQ4-F1
#
_cell.length_a   1.000
_cell.length_b   1.000
_cell.length_c   1.000
_cell.angle_alpha   90.00
_cell.angle_beta   90.00
_cell.angle_gamma   90.00
#
_symmetry.space_group_name_H-M   'P 1'
#
loop_
_entity.id
_entity.type
_entity.pdbx_description
1 polymer ?
#
loop_
_entity_poly.entity_id
_entity_poly.type
_entity_poly.pdbx_seq_one_letter_code
_entity_poly.pdbx_strand_id
1 'polypeptide(L)' 'MATITCRVQYLEDSDPFVCTNFPEPRRPPPYDLDENIALIEQIAGVHKLLEAPLKVTLRSDSLSSSL' A
#
# COMPACT_ATOMS: atom_id res chain seq x y z
N MET A 1 -8.25 21.56 7.30
CA MET A 1 -8.06 20.14 6.92
C MET A 1 -6.77 20.12 6.16
N ALA A 2 -5.66 19.70 6.77
CA ALA A 2 -4.39 19.64 6.05
C ALA A 2 -4.31 18.31 5.31
N THR A 3 -4.23 18.42 3.99
CA THR A 3 -3.90 17.32 3.09
C THR A 3 -2.39 17.34 2.87
N ILE A 4 -1.78 16.16 2.84
CA ILE A 4 -0.36 15.98 2.56
C ILE A 4 -0.23 15.32 1.20
N THR A 5 0.29 16.04 0.23
CA THR A 5 0.60 15.48 -1.09
C THR A 5 1.90 14.69 -1.02
N CYS A 6 1.79 13.37 -1.19
CA CYS A 6 2.90 12.42 -1.17
C CYS A 6 3.10 11.79 -2.55
N ARG A 7 4.27 11.20 -2.77
CA ARG A 7 4.58 10.40 -3.96
C ARG A 7 4.57 8.93 -3.55
N VAL A 8 3.76 8.11 -4.23
CA VAL A 8 3.52 6.71 -3.83
C VAL A 8 4.11 5.74 -4.86
N GLN A 9 4.62 4.61 -4.37
CA GLN A 9 5.10 3.46 -5.16
C GLN A 9 4.83 2.19 -4.35
N TYR A 10 4.84 1.03 -5.00
CA TYR A 10 4.84 -0.26 -4.32
C TYR A 10 6.15 -1.00 -4.59
N LEU A 11 6.46 -1.95 -3.72
CA LEU A 11 7.56 -2.89 -3.89
C LEU A 11 6.97 -4.30 -3.85
N GLU A 12 7.25 -5.11 -4.87
CA GLU A 12 6.83 -6.50 -4.87
C GLU A 12 7.77 -7.34 -4.01
N ASP A 13 7.34 -7.57 -2.77
CA ASP A 13 8.05 -8.38 -1.74
C ASP A 13 7.21 -9.60 -1.31
N SER A 14 6.30 -10.08 -2.17
CA SER A 14 5.47 -11.23 -1.83
C SER A 14 6.24 -12.54 -1.75
N ASP A 15 7.29 -12.69 -2.55
CA ASP A 15 8.16 -13.87 -2.54
C ASP A 15 9.57 -13.46 -2.06
N PRO A 16 10.05 -13.97 -0.92
CA PRO A 16 11.33 -13.57 -0.33
C PRO A 16 12.56 -13.97 -1.16
N PHE A 17 12.39 -14.82 -2.19
CA PHE A 17 13.45 -15.25 -3.10
C PHE A 17 13.38 -14.53 -4.46
N VAL A 18 12.22 -13.95 -4.79
CA VAL A 18 11.96 -13.20 -6.02
C VAL A 18 11.54 -11.76 -5.69
N CYS A 19 12.27 -11.11 -4.77
CA CYS A 19 12.05 -9.69 -4.48
C CYS A 19 12.58 -8.83 -5.62
N THR A 20 11.75 -7.92 -6.13
CA THR A 20 12.26 -6.80 -6.93
C THR A 20 12.81 -5.74 -5.98
N ASN A 21 14.03 -5.24 -6.22
CA ASN A 21 14.61 -4.16 -5.40
C ASN A 21 14.20 -2.77 -5.89
N PHE A 22 13.43 -2.69 -6.97
CA PHE A 22 13.05 -1.43 -7.61
C PHE A 22 11.57 -1.18 -7.37
N PRO A 23 11.21 -0.09 -6.67
CA PRO A 23 9.82 0.27 -6.48
C PRO A 23 9.16 0.67 -7.81
N GLU A 24 7.93 0.21 -8.02
CA GLU A 24 7.13 0.48 -9.21
C GLU A 24 5.94 1.40 -8.86
N PRO A 25 5.51 2.29 -9.79
CA PRO A 25 6.12 2.60 -11.08
C PRO A 25 7.36 3.51 -10.95
N ARG A 26 8.29 3.46 -11.92
CA ARG A 26 9.54 4.28 -11.90
C ARG A 26 9.32 5.79 -11.69
N ARG A 27 8.15 6.30 -12.09
CA ARG A 27 7.73 7.67 -11.80
C ARG A 27 6.58 7.63 -10.79
N PRO A 28 6.85 7.86 -9.49
CA PRO A 28 5.80 7.84 -8.48
C PRO A 28 4.70 8.85 -8.80
N PRO A 29 3.42 8.42 -8.91
CA PRO A 29 2.30 9.34 -8.99
C PRO A 29 2.12 10.09 -7.65
N PRO A 30 1.62 11.35 -7.70
CA PRO A 30 1.20 12.05 -6.50
C PRO A 30 -0.12 11.47 -5.96
N TYR A 31 -0.25 11.46 -4.64
CA TYR A 31 -1.47 11.08 -3.92
C TYR A 31 -1.65 11.99 -2.70
N ASP A 32 -2.85 12.52 -2.52
CA ASP A 32 -3.18 13.39 -1.40
C ASP A 32 -3.71 12.56 -0.22
N LEU A 33 -2.98 12.57 0.89
CA LEU A 33 -3.39 11.94 2.14
C LEU A 33 -4.10 12.96 3.02
N ASP A 34 -5.26 12.61 3.57
CA ASP A 34 -5.93 13.44 4.57
C ASP A 34 -5.42 13.07 5.97
N GLU A 35 -4.92 14.06 6.72
CA GLU A 35 -4.38 13.85 8.07
C GLU A 35 -5.43 13.45 9.11
N ASN A 36 -6.72 13.72 8.84
CA ASN A 36 -7.82 13.45 9.76
C ASN A 36 -8.40 12.05 9.56
N ILE A 37 -8.00 11.35 8.50
CA ILE A 37 -8.47 10.01 8.16
C ILE A 37 -7.36 9.00 8.46
N ALA A 38 -7.71 7.88 9.09
CA ALA A 38 -6.74 6.82 9.35
C ALA A 38 -6.13 6.28 8.05
N LEU A 39 -4.81 6.04 8.03
CA LEU A 39 -4.11 5.54 6.84
C LEU A 39 -4.69 4.22 6.34
N ILE A 40 -5.19 3.37 7.24
CA ILE A 40 -5.81 2.09 6.88
C ILE A 40 -6.99 2.24 5.90
N GLU A 41 -7.78 3.30 6.06
CA GLU A 41 -8.92 3.62 5.20
C GLU A 41 -8.48 4.19 3.85
N GLN A 42 -7.28 4.80 3.80
CA GLN A 42 -6.72 5.46 2.61
C GLN A 42 -5.82 4.54 1.78
N ILE A 43 -5.23 3.49 2.38
CA ILE A 43 -4.32 2.54 1.71
C ILE A 43 -5.02 1.83 0.55
N ALA A 44 -6.32 1.52 0.65
CA ALA A 44 -7.07 0.93 -0.46
C ALA A 44 -7.10 1.84 -1.70
N GLY A 45 -7.18 3.16 -1.49
CA GLY A 45 -7.10 4.16 -2.56
C GLY A 45 -5.72 4.20 -3.21
N VAL A 46 -4.65 4.22 -2.41
CA VAL A 46 -3.26 4.16 -2.88
C VAL A 46 -2.99 2.87 -3.66
N HIS A 47 -3.47 1.74 -3.15
CA HIS A 47 -3.31 0.44 -3.79
C HIS A 47 -3.99 0.39 -5.16
N LYS A 48 -5.21 0.94 -5.26
CA LYS A 48 -5.94 1.04 -6.52
C LYS A 48 -5.26 1.99 -7.51
N LEU A 49 -4.70 3.10 -7.03
CA LEU A 49 -3.94 4.04 -7.87
C LEU A 49 -2.68 3.40 -8.46
N LEU A 50 -1.98 2.60 -7.65
CA LEU A 50 -0.75 1.93 -8.05
C LEU A 50 -1.00 0.65 -8.87
N GLU A 51 -2.24 0.19 -8.96
CA GLU A 51 -2.63 -1.09 -9.58
C GLU A 51 -1.75 -2.26 -9.08
N ALA A 52 -1.33 -2.19 -7.82
CA ALA A 52 -0.37 -3.14 -7.28
C ALA A 52 -0.96 -4.56 -7.22
N PRO A 53 -0.17 -5.61 -7.51
CA PRO A 53 -0.63 -7.00 -7.46
C PRO A 53 -0.69 -7.56 -6.02
N LEU A 54 -0.33 -6.76 -5.02
CA LEU A 54 -0.20 -7.16 -3.62
C LEU A 54 -1.56 -7.31 -2.94
N LYS A 55 -1.69 -8.22 -1.98
CA LYS A 55 -2.91 -8.29 -1.18
C LYS A 55 -2.84 -7.28 -0.03
N VAL A 56 -3.73 -6.30 -0.02
CA VAL A 56 -3.91 -5.40 1.14
C VAL A 56 -4.55 -6.20 2.27
N THR A 57 -3.72 -6.84 3.10
CA THR A 57 -4.19 -7.59 4.26
C THR A 57 -4.37 -6.62 5.42
N LEU A 58 -5.60 -6.14 5.60
CA LEU A 58 -5.97 -5.46 6.84
C LEU A 58 -5.98 -6.51 7.94
N ARG A 59 -5.14 -6.32 8.97
CA ARG A 59 -5.01 -7.22 10.11
C ARG A 59 -6.31 -7.22 10.94
N SER A 60 -7.32 -7.91 10.45
CA SER A 60 -8.47 -8.39 11.23
C SER A 60 -8.49 -9.93 11.28
N ASP A 61 -7.71 -10.60 10.43
CA ASP A 61 -7.71 -12.07 10.29
C ASP A 61 -6.63 -12.80 11.13
N SER A 62 -6.15 -12.21 12.23
CA SER A 62 -5.14 -12.86 13.07
C SER A 62 -5.74 -13.80 14.14
N LEU A 63 -6.87 -14.46 13.86
CA LEU A 63 -7.50 -15.43 14.78
C LEU A 63 -7.92 -16.78 14.14
N SER A 64 -7.44 -17.13 12.94
CA SER A 64 -7.75 -18.45 12.37
C SER A 64 -6.55 -19.08 11.68
N SER A 65 -5.53 -19.47 12.45
CA SER A 65 -4.54 -20.48 12.04
C SER A 65 -3.84 -21.05 13.28
N SER A 66 -4.63 -21.65 14.16
CA SER A 66 -4.16 -22.66 15.13
C SER A 66 -5.14 -23.83 15.08
N LEU A 67 -4.96 -24.71 14.10
CA LEU A 67 -5.44 -26.10 14.10
C LEU A 67 -4.64 -26.93 13.10
#